data_AF-A0A2N0PRT6-F1
#
_entry.id   AF-A0A2N0PRT6-F1
#
_cell.length_a   1.000
_cell.length_b   1.000
_cell.length_c   1.000
_cell.angle_alpha   90.00
_cell.angle_beta   90.00
_cell.angle_gamma   90.00
#
_symmetry.space_group_name_H-M   'P 1'
#
loop_
_entity.id
_entity.type
_entity.pdbx_description
1 polymer ?
#
loop_
_entity_poly.entity_id
_entity_poly.type
_entity_poly.pdbx_seq_one_letter_code
_entity_poly.pdbx_strand_id
1 'polypeptide(L)'
;MVIDPILLIINFTVIGAFITTTFTYLTRSICLYLVIDKFLYPYINRTNKRKINERMEIGTRPEMDIPDSKFISRPEIAKYFEKIFQPDEDQSNYHIIYGNKGNGKTTLAKKMANEVGQGVIYVDTPYNIENFEKSFGSIHDFTFKEDSSFLFQLIQKFFDKAGVNKIDKLKRALNAFTKAAKIYKEQYDNPPVIIYDNIDNIDPKILEILQDDAEYNANNGTYIAVFICGGEKFTQILQSSRKSHIFEVEDLNKDESVNFLIQKLKISPEDADKIYGLVGGNIRELKFVAERLKNGELLEDIKENILLEVEKKFDIAKLDLTQEGRSIIGTLLKSKEVGYLEFKKVFGKVEGFNGMNIFTYHHKARSVTFQSRPIELYIKIRICYLIFVAFNLMPNAFILRSIINFSGWAFVQFAIATYIAGIFKAIPKLTFHRQTACKQAKFIPAYQSVLFIYWIFIITVGSLIFVLSCLRGYFQSINERNSFVISQGILLIILSISNIVFNLCLFKYGRLLVALTQESVKLTNGRNEPYNAYLKKLKTINFALMVIVSWSSISFLSWAICSIKVKANFDLPTILSFITNNCYVIMIMAAIIGIIRGQLYPKDINDADMSLSTISNVRWSQSSIVQTNSTIET
;
A
#
# COMPACT_ATOMS: atom_id res chain seq x y z
N MET A 1 27.68 19.69 91.36
CA MET A 1 28.28 19.31 90.06
C MET A 1 29.38 20.30 89.76
N VAL A 2 30.63 19.94 90.08
CA VAL A 2 31.82 20.72 89.69
C VAL A 2 32.20 20.22 88.31
N ILE A 3 32.04 21.07 87.29
CA ILE A 3 32.52 20.75 85.94
C ILE A 3 34.05 20.78 86.01
N ASP A 4 34.67 19.67 85.64
CA ASP A 4 36.12 19.45 85.68
C ASP A 4 36.85 20.51 84.82
N PRO A 5 37.75 21.33 85.37
CA PRO A 5 38.44 22.39 84.63
C PRO A 5 39.26 21.86 83.44
N ILE A 6 39.65 20.58 83.45
CA ILE A 6 40.32 19.92 82.33
C ILE A 6 39.37 19.75 81.13
N LEU A 7 38.09 19.41 81.39
CA LEU A 7 37.09 19.24 80.33
C LEU A 7 36.75 20.57 79.63
N LEU A 8 36.79 21.69 80.37
CA LEU A 8 36.57 23.03 79.84
C LEU A 8 37.71 23.45 78.89
N ILE A 9 38.97 23.18 79.26
CA ILE A 9 40.14 23.51 78.44
C ILE A 9 40.13 22.67 77.15
N ILE A 10 39.86 21.36 77.25
CA ILE A 10 39.77 20.47 76.09
C ILE A 10 38.70 20.96 75.11
N ASN A 11 37.50 21.31 75.61
CA ASN A 11 36.43 21.86 74.77
C ASN A 11 36.82 23.17 74.09
N PHE A 12 37.50 24.10 74.78
CA PHE A 12 37.97 25.34 74.15
C PHE A 12 39.03 25.12 73.07
N THR A 13 39.97 24.19 73.27
CA THR A 13 40.96 23.84 72.23
C THR A 13 40.33 23.13 71.04
N VAL A 14 39.36 22.24 71.26
CA VAL A 14 38.66 21.55 70.16
C VAL A 14 37.79 22.53 69.38
N ILE A 15 37.08 23.44 70.05
CA ILE A 15 36.29 24.49 69.40
C ILE A 15 37.20 25.47 68.64
N GLY A 16 38.34 25.88 69.22
CA GLY A 16 39.31 26.75 68.56
C GLY A 16 39.95 26.10 67.32
N ALA A 17 40.30 24.81 67.41
CA ALA A 17 40.80 24.03 66.29
C ALA A 17 39.72 23.87 65.20
N PHE A 18 38.47 23.63 65.58
CA PHE A 18 37.34 23.52 64.67
C PHE A 18 37.05 24.83 63.94
N ILE A 19 37.05 25.97 64.64
CA ILE A 19 36.85 27.31 64.05
C ILE A 19 37.99 27.67 63.10
N THR A 20 39.24 27.40 63.47
CA THR A 20 40.40 27.70 62.61
C THR A 20 40.46 26.79 61.39
N THR A 21 40.12 25.51 61.50
CA THR A 21 39.99 24.63 60.32
C THR A 21 38.82 25.06 59.44
N THR A 22 37.63 25.32 59.99
CA THR A 22 36.49 25.80 59.17
C THR A 22 36.78 27.13 58.48
N PHE A 23 37.42 28.09 59.15
CA PHE A 23 37.80 29.37 58.56
C PHE A 23 38.86 29.22 57.45
N THR A 24 39.84 28.33 57.62
CA THR A 24 40.85 28.05 56.57
C THR A 24 40.26 27.33 55.36
N TYR A 25 39.30 26.41 55.57
CA TYR A 25 38.56 25.81 54.46
C TYR A 25 37.66 26.81 53.74
N LEU A 26 36.99 27.71 54.47
CA LEU A 26 36.13 28.75 53.89
C LEU A 26 36.95 29.74 53.05
N THR A 27 38.07 30.23 53.59
CA THR A 27 38.96 31.16 52.86
C THR A 27 39.61 30.53 51.64
N ARG A 28 40.05 29.26 51.71
CA ARG A 28 40.55 28.52 50.53
C ARG A 28 39.47 28.34 49.47
N SER A 29 38.23 28.07 49.88
CA SER A 29 37.09 27.94 48.97
C SER A 29 36.74 29.25 48.27
N ILE A 30 36.80 30.37 49.00
CA ILE A 30 36.58 31.73 48.45
C ILE A 30 37.73 32.12 47.49
N CYS A 31 38.99 31.84 47.85
CA CYS A 31 40.12 32.11 46.95
C CYS A 31 40.04 31.28 45.66
N LEU A 32 39.67 30.00 45.75
CA LEU A 32 39.47 29.15 44.58
C LEU A 32 38.34 29.69 43.69
N TYR A 33 37.25 30.15 44.30
CA TYR A 33 36.14 30.80 43.59
C TYR A 33 36.61 32.05 42.81
N LEU A 34 37.34 32.95 43.48
CA LEU A 34 37.83 34.18 42.85
C LEU A 34 38.82 33.90 41.71
N VAL A 35 39.66 32.86 41.83
CA VAL A 35 40.59 32.47 40.77
C VAL A 35 39.84 31.92 39.55
N ILE A 36 38.85 31.05 39.76
CA ILE A 36 38.07 30.45 38.67
C ILE A 36 37.24 31.53 37.94
N ASP A 37 36.55 32.39 38.69
CA ASP A 37 35.64 33.40 38.13
C ASP A 37 36.38 34.54 37.44
N LYS A 38 37.48 35.02 38.03
CA LYS A 38 38.21 36.19 37.51
C LYS A 38 39.23 35.85 36.42
N PHE A 39 39.77 34.63 36.40
CA PHE A 39 40.82 34.24 35.45
C PHE A 39 40.42 33.11 34.50
N LEU A 40 39.89 32.00 35.01
CA LEU A 40 39.59 30.83 34.18
C LEU A 40 38.41 31.09 33.23
N TYR A 41 37.34 31.70 33.74
CA TYR A 41 36.13 31.98 32.96
C TYR A 41 36.38 32.94 31.77
N PRO A 42 37.02 34.12 31.95
CA PRO A 42 37.35 34.99 30.82
C PRO A 42 38.32 34.34 29.82
N TYR A 43 39.25 33.51 30.30
CA TYR A 43 40.19 32.79 29.44
C TYR A 43 39.48 31.75 28.56
N ILE A 44 38.59 30.93 29.13
CA ILE A 44 37.77 29.97 28.38
C ILE A 44 36.90 30.69 27.37
N ASN A 45 36.22 31.78 27.77
CA ASN A 45 35.35 32.54 26.88
C ASN A 45 36.12 33.18 25.70
N ARG A 46 37.30 33.75 25.95
CA ARG A 46 38.18 34.26 24.89
C ARG A 46 38.62 33.16 23.92
N THR A 47 38.96 31.99 24.46
CA THR A 47 39.37 30.83 23.66
C THR A 47 38.23 30.36 22.76
N ASN A 48 37.01 30.25 23.31
CA ASN A 48 35.83 29.85 22.55
C ASN A 48 35.47 30.89 21.46
N LYS A 49 35.53 32.19 21.78
CA LYS A 49 35.31 33.26 20.80
C LYS A 49 36.31 33.17 19.64
N ARG A 50 37.59 32.92 19.94
CA ARG A 50 38.64 32.77 18.92
C ARG A 50 38.35 31.60 17.99
N LYS A 51 37.95 30.44 18.55
CA LYS A 51 37.62 29.25 17.76
C LYS A 51 36.44 29.44 16.82
N ILE A 52 35.39 30.15 17.26
CA ILE A 52 34.22 30.43 16.40
C ILE A 52 34.63 31.33 15.24
N ASN A 53 35.40 32.39 15.50
CA ASN A 53 35.90 33.27 14.46
C ASN A 53 36.81 32.51 13.46
N GLU A 54 37.75 31.71 13.96
CA GLU A 54 38.63 30.87 13.14
C GLU A 54 37.85 29.88 12.26
N ARG A 55 36.78 29.27 12.79
CA ARG A 55 35.86 28.40 12.03
C ARG A 55 35.11 29.16 10.94
N MET A 56 34.71 30.42 11.17
CA MET A 56 34.09 31.26 10.14
C MET A 56 35.07 31.63 9.03
N GLU A 57 36.33 31.88 9.37
CA GLU A 57 37.37 32.19 8.37
C GLU A 57 37.68 30.99 7.47
N ILE A 58 37.82 29.79 8.04
CA ILE A 58 38.21 28.59 7.28
C ILE A 58 37.01 27.90 6.61
N GLY A 59 35.83 28.03 7.22
CA GLY A 59 34.66 27.22 6.91
C GLY A 59 34.68 25.86 7.60
N THR A 60 33.51 25.23 7.66
CA THR A 60 33.32 23.91 8.30
C THR A 60 33.79 22.73 7.47
N ARG A 61 33.80 22.88 6.14
CA ARG A 61 34.22 21.88 5.15
C ARG A 61 33.67 20.46 5.42
N PRO A 62 32.36 20.22 5.25
CA PRO A 62 31.73 18.94 5.57
C PRO A 62 32.31 17.76 4.77
N GLU A 63 32.40 16.60 5.41
CA GLU A 63 32.88 15.37 4.78
C GLU A 63 31.95 14.89 3.64
N MET A 64 32.57 14.51 2.53
CA MET A 64 31.90 14.01 1.34
C MET A 64 31.72 12.49 1.41
N ASP A 65 30.47 12.03 1.45
CA ASP A 65 30.13 10.60 1.53
C ASP A 65 30.27 9.87 0.18
N ILE A 66 30.58 10.59 -0.90
CA ILE A 66 30.56 10.08 -2.27
C ILE A 66 31.85 10.50 -2.98
N PRO A 67 32.56 9.55 -3.65
CA PRO A 67 33.72 9.89 -4.44
C PRO A 67 33.34 10.71 -5.68
N ASP A 68 34.21 11.63 -6.11
CA ASP A 68 33.98 12.50 -7.26
C ASP A 68 33.62 11.75 -8.55
N SER A 69 34.14 10.53 -8.72
CA SER A 69 33.83 9.66 -9.85
C SER A 69 32.33 9.37 -9.99
N LYS A 70 31.61 9.27 -8.87
CA LYS A 70 30.16 8.98 -8.80
C LYS A 70 29.29 10.24 -8.66
N PHE A 71 29.90 11.41 -8.51
CA PHE A 71 29.19 12.69 -8.43
C PHE A 71 28.55 13.06 -9.78
N ILE A 72 27.35 13.63 -9.72
CA ILE A 72 26.60 14.12 -10.89
C ILE A 72 26.69 15.64 -10.91
N SER A 73 27.24 16.18 -11.99
CA SER A 73 27.30 17.64 -12.18
C SER A 73 25.91 18.19 -12.48
N ARG A 74 25.50 19.21 -11.73
CA ARG A 74 24.24 19.96 -11.94
C ARG A 74 24.57 21.46 -11.99
N PRO A 75 25.16 21.96 -13.09
CA PRO A 75 25.84 23.25 -13.12
C PRO A 75 24.93 24.44 -12.81
N GLU A 76 23.66 24.41 -13.25
CA GLU A 76 22.71 25.49 -12.98
C GLU A 76 22.36 25.60 -11.50
N ILE A 77 22.15 24.45 -10.84
CA ILE A 77 21.87 24.39 -9.40
C ILE A 77 23.13 24.70 -8.60
N ALA A 78 24.29 24.22 -9.03
CA ALA A 78 25.58 24.52 -8.42
C ALA A 78 25.84 26.04 -8.40
N LYS A 79 25.60 26.73 -9.52
CA LYS A 79 25.69 28.20 -9.60
C LYS A 79 24.73 28.91 -8.64
N TYR A 80 23.53 28.37 -8.46
CA TYR A 80 22.60 28.93 -7.47
C TYR A 80 23.14 28.77 -6.04
N PHE A 81 23.66 27.58 -5.69
CA PHE A 81 24.28 27.30 -4.40
C PHE A 81 25.51 28.18 -4.14
N GLU A 82 26.38 28.33 -5.13
CA GLU A 82 27.54 29.22 -5.08
C GLU A 82 27.12 30.65 -4.73
N LYS A 83 26.11 31.17 -5.45
CA LYS A 83 25.58 32.52 -5.23
C LYS A 83 25.00 32.72 -3.82
N ILE A 84 24.28 31.74 -3.27
CA ILE A 84 23.71 31.89 -1.92
C ILE A 84 24.74 31.66 -0.80
N PHE A 85 25.85 30.96 -1.09
CA PHE A 85 26.93 30.73 -0.14
C PHE A 85 27.95 31.89 -0.12
N GLN A 86 27.88 32.77 -1.12
CA GLN A 86 28.64 34.01 -1.21
C GLN A 86 27.68 35.20 -1.33
N PRO A 87 26.99 35.57 -0.25
CA PRO A 87 26.01 36.65 -0.28
C PRO A 87 26.66 38.01 -0.47
N ASP A 88 25.96 38.89 -1.18
CA ASP A 88 26.31 40.32 -1.27
C ASP A 88 26.05 41.02 0.08
N GLU A 89 26.72 42.15 0.34
CA GLU A 89 26.66 42.90 1.61
C GLU A 89 25.21 43.24 2.07
N ASP A 90 24.35 43.55 1.11
CA ASP A 90 22.97 44.03 1.30
C ASP A 90 21.91 42.92 1.29
N GLN A 91 22.31 41.64 1.26
CA GLN A 91 21.36 40.55 1.15
C GLN A 91 20.49 40.43 2.42
N SER A 92 19.16 40.55 2.26
CA SER A 92 18.21 40.67 3.39
C SER A 92 17.28 39.47 3.58
N ASN A 93 17.49 38.37 2.86
CA ASN A 93 16.59 37.21 2.83
C ASN A 93 17.36 35.93 3.13
N TYR A 94 16.80 35.08 3.99
CA TYR A 94 17.28 33.70 4.16
C TYR A 94 16.70 32.78 3.08
N HIS A 95 17.31 31.62 2.88
CA HIS A 95 16.94 30.69 1.80
C HIS A 95 16.37 29.39 2.33
N ILE A 96 15.41 28.83 1.60
CA ILE A 96 14.89 27.48 1.80
C ILE A 96 15.08 26.70 0.49
N ILE A 97 15.87 25.64 0.56
CA ILE A 97 16.09 24.71 -0.53
C ILE A 97 15.31 23.43 -0.23
N TYR A 98 14.33 23.12 -1.06
CA TYR A 98 13.52 21.92 -0.89
C TYR A 98 13.52 21.05 -2.13
N GLY A 99 13.04 19.81 -1.99
CA GLY A 99 12.85 18.89 -3.10
C GLY A 99 12.64 17.47 -2.61
N ASN A 100 12.39 16.52 -3.50
CA ASN A 100 12.20 15.14 -3.11
C ASN A 100 13.46 14.55 -2.42
N LYS A 101 13.24 13.58 -1.55
CA LYS A 101 14.34 12.86 -0.89
C LYS A 101 15.10 12.07 -1.95
N GLY A 102 16.43 12.16 -1.95
CA GLY A 102 17.27 11.46 -2.93
C GLY A 102 17.63 12.25 -4.19
N ASN A 103 17.27 13.53 -4.31
CA ASN A 103 17.61 14.37 -5.48
C ASN A 103 19.02 14.98 -5.45
N GLY A 104 19.84 14.63 -4.46
CA GLY A 104 21.24 15.10 -4.35
C GLY A 104 21.44 16.46 -3.68
N LYS A 105 20.42 17.03 -3.02
CA LYS A 105 20.49 18.34 -2.33
C LYS A 105 21.66 18.42 -1.34
N THR A 106 21.70 17.52 -0.35
CA THR A 106 22.78 17.41 0.66
C THR A 106 24.14 17.23 0.01
N THR A 107 24.25 16.33 -0.98
CA THR A 107 25.52 16.07 -1.67
C THR A 107 26.03 17.32 -2.39
N LEU A 108 25.14 18.05 -3.07
CA LEU A 108 25.49 19.30 -3.75
C LEU A 108 25.83 20.41 -2.74
N ALA A 109 25.06 20.52 -1.65
CA ALA A 109 25.30 21.48 -0.58
C ALA A 109 26.68 21.31 0.06
N LYS A 110 27.05 20.07 0.43
CA LYS A 110 28.35 19.74 1.00
C LYS A 110 29.49 20.09 0.03
N LYS A 111 29.33 19.73 -1.26
CA LYS A 111 30.32 20.03 -2.29
C LYS A 111 30.53 21.53 -2.45
N MET A 112 29.45 22.29 -2.61
CA MET A 112 29.54 23.74 -2.78
C MET A 112 30.05 24.44 -1.51
N ALA A 113 29.69 23.94 -0.32
CA ALA A 113 30.23 24.44 0.94
C ALA A 113 31.76 24.19 1.06
N ASN A 114 32.26 23.09 0.51
CA ASN A 114 33.70 22.81 0.44
C ASN A 114 34.43 23.67 -0.61
N GLU A 115 33.80 23.90 -1.77
CA GLU A 115 34.36 24.72 -2.84
C GLU A 115 34.43 26.21 -2.46
N VAL A 116 33.38 26.74 -1.82
CA VAL A 116 33.37 28.11 -1.29
C VAL A 116 34.25 28.22 -0.05
N GLY A 117 34.08 27.31 0.92
CA GLY A 117 34.87 27.22 2.15
C GLY A 117 34.66 28.41 3.09
N GLN A 118 35.34 29.52 2.81
CA GLN A 118 35.38 30.71 3.65
C GLN A 118 33.97 31.26 3.92
N GLY A 119 33.67 31.56 5.18
CA GLY A 119 32.38 32.11 5.60
C GLY A 119 31.23 31.10 5.64
N VAL A 120 31.44 29.82 5.28
CA VAL A 120 30.37 28.82 5.19
C VAL A 120 30.40 27.82 6.35
N ILE A 121 29.34 27.87 7.16
CA ILE A 121 29.13 27.01 8.32
C ILE A 121 28.03 25.99 8.02
N TYR A 122 28.40 24.72 7.91
CA TYR A 122 27.50 23.62 7.58
C TYR A 122 27.10 22.86 8.84
N VAL A 123 25.80 22.78 9.09
CA VAL A 123 25.18 22.07 10.21
C VAL A 123 24.31 20.94 9.67
N ASP A 124 24.75 19.69 9.86
CA ASP A 124 23.87 18.53 9.64
C ASP A 124 22.96 18.34 10.85
N THR A 125 21.64 18.32 10.63
CA THR A 125 20.67 18.31 11.73
C THR A 125 20.16 16.90 12.03
N PRO A 126 20.39 16.38 13.25
CA PRO A 126 19.99 15.02 13.61
C PRO A 126 18.56 14.95 14.17
N TYR A 127 18.04 13.72 14.24
CA TYR A 127 16.68 13.37 14.72
C TYR A 127 16.33 13.75 16.17
N ASN A 128 17.30 14.13 17.01
CA ASN A 128 17.07 14.40 18.44
C ASN A 128 17.78 15.70 18.83
N ILE A 129 17.10 16.52 19.64
CA ILE A 129 17.59 17.75 20.27
C ILE A 129 18.95 17.54 20.96
N GLU A 130 19.14 16.41 21.65
CA GLU A 130 20.41 16.10 22.32
C GLU A 130 21.56 15.88 21.33
N ASN A 131 21.23 15.33 20.16
CA ASN A 131 22.19 15.17 19.08
C ASN A 131 22.36 16.48 18.32
N PHE A 132 21.35 17.34 18.24
CA PHE A 132 21.44 18.65 17.59
C PHE A 132 22.36 19.58 18.36
N GLU A 133 22.26 19.63 19.70
CA GLU A 133 23.23 20.34 20.54
C GLU A 133 24.65 19.82 20.34
N LYS A 134 24.83 18.49 20.23
CA LYS A 134 26.13 17.90 19.93
C LYS A 134 26.62 18.25 18.54
N SER A 135 25.76 18.23 17.53
CA SER A 135 26.12 18.53 16.13
C SER A 135 26.48 20.01 15.99
N PHE A 136 25.62 20.90 16.47
CA PHE A 136 25.88 22.34 16.54
C PHE A 136 27.10 22.68 17.41
N GLY A 137 27.29 22.02 18.56
CA GLY A 137 28.45 22.21 19.43
C GLY A 137 29.76 21.67 18.86
N SER A 138 29.73 20.53 18.16
CA SER A 138 30.88 19.89 17.52
C SER A 138 31.45 20.71 16.35
N ILE A 139 30.58 21.48 15.68
CA ILE A 139 30.97 22.43 14.64
C ILE A 139 31.83 23.57 15.18
N HIS A 140 31.86 23.77 16.49
CA HIS A 140 32.51 24.92 17.11
C HIS A 140 33.61 24.55 18.11
N ASP A 141 33.89 23.24 18.35
CA ASP A 141 34.62 22.79 19.56
C ASP A 141 34.13 23.52 20.82
N PHE A 142 32.87 23.94 20.79
CA PHE A 142 32.25 24.73 21.83
C PHE A 142 31.73 23.69 22.79
N THR A 143 32.58 23.26 23.71
CA THR A 143 32.05 22.75 24.97
C THR A 143 31.19 23.87 25.51
N PHE A 144 29.87 23.69 25.47
CA PHE A 144 28.88 24.48 26.19
C PHE A 144 29.06 24.31 27.71
N LYS A 145 30.32 24.26 28.17
CA LYS A 145 30.73 24.48 29.54
C LYS A 145 30.68 25.99 29.77
N GLU A 146 29.42 26.41 29.85
CA GLU A 146 28.90 27.36 30.83
C GLU A 146 29.18 28.86 30.67
N ASP A 147 28.09 29.58 30.44
CA ASP A 147 27.89 30.97 30.89
C ASP A 147 27.63 31.03 32.41
N SER A 148 28.37 30.30 33.22
CA SER A 148 28.06 30.29 34.65
C SER A 148 29.28 30.15 35.52
N SER A 149 29.45 31.12 36.42
CA SER A 149 30.44 31.07 37.50
C SER A 149 30.37 29.74 38.25
N PHE A 150 31.46 29.36 38.91
CA PHE A 150 31.57 28.14 39.72
C PHE A 150 30.40 27.95 40.71
N LEU A 151 29.74 29.04 41.14
CA LEU A 151 28.56 29.03 41.99
C LEU A 151 27.39 28.26 41.33
N PHE A 152 27.19 28.43 40.02
CA PHE A 152 26.09 27.81 39.30
C PHE A 152 26.36 26.31 39.01
N GLN A 153 27.62 25.89 38.84
CA GLN A 153 28.00 24.47 38.78
C GLN A 153 27.73 23.75 40.10
N LEU A 154 28.04 24.41 41.23
CA LEU A 154 27.73 23.90 42.56
C LEU A 154 26.22 23.89 42.81
N ILE A 155 25.50 24.94 42.43
CA ILE A 155 24.04 24.97 42.49
C ILE A 155 23.45 23.86 41.63
N GLN A 156 23.99 23.55 40.45
CA GLN A 156 23.54 22.41 39.63
C GLN A 156 23.76 21.07 40.34
N LYS A 157 24.96 20.82 40.88
CA LYS A 157 25.28 19.58 41.60
C LYS A 157 24.46 19.39 42.89
N PHE A 158 24.01 20.46 43.54
CA PHE A 158 23.17 20.40 44.74
C PHE A 158 21.66 20.50 44.44
N PHE A 159 21.28 21.16 43.35
CA PHE A 159 19.91 21.31 42.83
C PHE A 159 19.79 20.66 41.45
N ASP A 160 20.14 19.39 41.31
CA ASP A 160 19.92 18.58 40.09
C ASP A 160 18.42 18.46 39.70
N LYS A 161 17.51 19.14 40.44
CA LYS A 161 16.10 19.35 40.11
C LYS A 161 15.78 20.68 39.40
N ALA A 162 16.68 21.65 39.32
CA ALA A 162 16.43 22.92 38.64
C ALA A 162 16.82 22.82 37.15
N GLY A 163 15.89 22.30 36.34
CA GLY A 163 16.05 22.11 34.91
C GLY A 163 16.41 23.40 34.16
N VAL A 164 17.66 23.52 33.72
CA VAL A 164 18.06 24.51 32.71
C VAL A 164 17.41 24.11 31.39
N ASN A 165 16.52 24.94 30.89
CA ASN A 165 15.70 24.66 29.71
C ASN A 165 16.59 24.54 28.46
N LYS A 166 16.47 23.44 27.69
CA LYS A 166 17.29 23.16 26.48
C LYS A 166 17.24 24.32 25.46
N ILE A 167 16.10 25.00 25.38
CA ILE A 167 15.87 26.17 24.54
C ILE A 167 16.79 27.35 24.88
N ASP A 168 17.10 27.57 26.16
CA ASP A 168 17.93 28.70 26.59
C ASP A 168 19.40 28.50 26.24
N LYS A 169 19.84 27.25 26.09
CA LYS A 169 21.17 26.93 25.56
C LYS A 169 21.26 27.27 24.08
N LEU A 170 20.27 26.84 23.29
CA LEU A 170 20.20 27.16 21.86
C LEU A 170 20.23 28.67 21.60
N LYS A 171 19.39 29.45 22.30
CA LYS A 171 19.37 30.92 22.15
C LYS A 171 20.72 31.58 22.44
N ARG A 172 21.44 31.08 23.44
CA ARG A 172 22.81 31.56 23.76
C ARG A 172 23.81 31.21 22.66
N ALA A 173 23.70 30.01 22.09
CA ALA A 173 24.54 29.57 20.98
C ALA A 173 24.37 30.48 19.76
N LEU A 174 23.12 30.76 19.39
CA LEU A 174 22.77 31.66 18.29
C LEU A 174 23.30 33.08 18.54
N ASN A 175 23.15 33.61 19.76
CA ASN A 175 23.71 34.93 20.10
C ASN A 175 25.25 34.98 19.99
N ALA A 176 25.95 33.93 20.42
CA ALA A 176 27.41 33.84 20.25
C ALA A 176 27.80 33.79 18.76
N PHE A 177 27.06 33.02 17.97
CA PHE A 177 27.22 32.95 16.51
C PHE A 177 26.98 34.32 15.86
N THR A 178 25.88 35.00 16.16
CA THR A 178 25.59 36.36 15.69
C THR A 178 26.72 37.33 16.00
N LYS A 179 27.31 37.28 17.20
CA LYS A 179 28.45 38.15 17.55
C LYS A 179 29.70 37.86 16.72
N ALA A 180 29.99 36.60 16.46
CA ALA A 180 31.11 36.21 15.61
C ALA A 180 30.86 36.61 14.14
N ALA A 181 29.62 36.46 13.68
CA ALA A 181 29.22 36.83 12.32
C ALA A 181 29.36 38.33 12.06
N LYS A 182 29.06 39.19 13.04
CA LYS A 182 29.32 40.63 12.95
C LYS A 182 30.81 40.94 12.75
N ILE A 183 31.68 40.29 13.52
CA ILE A 183 33.13 40.47 13.41
C ILE A 183 33.61 40.01 12.03
N TYR A 184 33.10 38.87 11.54
CA TYR A 184 33.43 38.38 10.21
C TYR A 184 32.99 39.37 9.13
N LYS A 185 31.74 39.87 9.19
CA LYS A 185 31.23 40.85 8.23
C LYS A 185 32.05 42.14 8.22
N GLU A 186 32.42 42.66 9.39
CA GLU A 186 33.29 43.84 9.51
C GLU A 186 34.68 43.63 8.89
N GLN A 187 35.16 42.38 8.79
CA GLN A 187 36.47 42.03 8.28
C GLN A 187 36.48 41.74 6.77
N TYR A 188 35.40 41.19 6.23
CA TYR A 188 35.33 40.67 4.86
C TYR A 188 34.25 41.33 4.00
N ASP A 189 33.56 42.36 4.51
CA ASP A 189 32.45 43.12 3.92
C ASP A 189 31.20 42.30 3.53
N ASN A 190 31.28 40.97 3.56
CA ASN A 190 30.20 40.04 3.26
C ASN A 190 29.76 39.27 4.52
N PRO A 191 28.46 39.06 4.74
CA PRO A 191 27.97 38.25 5.85
C PRO A 191 28.33 36.77 5.68
N PRO A 192 28.62 36.03 6.76
CA PRO A 192 28.81 34.58 6.67
C PRO A 192 27.46 33.86 6.45
N VAL A 193 27.55 32.60 6.03
CA VAL A 193 26.40 31.73 5.73
C VAL A 193 26.36 30.54 6.68
N ILE A 194 25.18 30.27 7.26
CA ILE A 194 24.92 29.05 8.01
C ILE A 194 23.91 28.17 7.28
N ILE A 195 24.29 26.93 7.01
CA ILE A 195 23.47 25.93 6.31
C ILE A 195 22.96 24.94 7.34
N TYR A 196 21.63 24.83 7.45
CA TYR A 196 20.97 23.80 8.24
C TYR A 196 20.42 22.72 7.30
N ASP A 197 21.14 21.59 7.20
CA ASP A 197 20.74 20.46 6.37
C ASP A 197 19.86 19.46 7.13
N ASN A 198 18.98 18.75 6.43
CA ASN A 198 18.05 17.76 6.97
C ASN A 198 17.07 18.28 8.04
N ILE A 199 16.63 19.55 7.92
CA ILE A 199 15.79 20.22 8.93
C ILE A 199 14.45 19.51 9.19
N ASP A 200 14.05 18.60 8.30
CA ASP A 200 12.89 17.71 8.48
C ASP A 200 12.95 16.92 9.80
N ASN A 201 14.14 16.69 10.34
CA ASN A 201 14.37 15.85 11.51
C ASN A 201 14.26 16.61 12.84
N ILE A 202 14.09 17.93 12.81
CA ILE A 202 14.07 18.79 13.99
C ILE A 202 12.65 18.92 14.59
N ASP A 203 12.59 19.11 15.91
CA ASP A 203 11.36 19.46 16.64
C ASP A 203 10.76 20.80 16.13
N PRO A 204 9.45 20.87 15.85
CA PRO A 204 8.81 22.10 15.34
C PRO A 204 9.12 23.37 16.14
N LYS A 205 9.27 23.27 17.46
CA LYS A 205 9.57 24.42 18.33
C LYS A 205 11.00 24.94 18.14
N ILE A 206 11.96 24.05 17.83
CA ILE A 206 13.33 24.45 17.50
C ILE A 206 13.39 25.06 16.11
N LEU A 207 12.66 24.47 15.16
CA LEU A 207 12.52 25.02 13.82
C LEU A 207 12.00 26.46 13.86
N GLU A 208 10.97 26.73 14.65
CA GLU A 208 10.42 28.08 14.87
C GLU A 208 11.51 29.04 15.38
N ILE A 209 12.29 28.64 16.40
CA ILE A 209 13.39 29.47 16.93
C ILE A 209 14.46 29.75 15.87
N LEU A 210 14.84 28.75 15.06
CA LEU A 210 15.84 28.91 14.01
C LEU A 210 15.33 29.84 12.88
N GLN A 211 14.05 29.76 12.55
CA GLN A 211 13.44 30.62 11.54
C GLN A 211 13.29 32.06 12.02
N ASP A 212 12.88 32.27 13.28
CA ASP A 212 12.81 33.59 13.90
C ASP A 212 14.20 34.25 13.94
N ASP A 213 15.23 33.49 14.32
CA ASP A 213 16.62 33.98 14.33
C ASP A 213 17.11 34.28 12.91
N ALA A 214 16.83 33.41 11.94
CA ALA A 214 17.17 33.64 10.53
C ALA A 214 16.51 34.91 9.97
N GLU A 215 15.23 35.15 10.28
CA GLU A 215 14.53 36.38 9.88
C GLU A 215 15.16 37.62 10.51
N TYR A 216 15.45 37.59 11.81
CA TYR A 216 16.09 38.70 12.51
C TYR A 216 17.47 39.03 11.91
N ASN A 217 18.30 38.02 11.67
CA ASN A 217 19.66 38.22 11.17
C ASN A 217 19.70 38.61 9.69
N ALA A 218 18.76 38.13 8.88
CA ALA A 218 18.60 38.56 7.49
C ALA A 218 18.20 40.04 7.39
N ASN A 219 17.27 40.52 8.24
CA ASN A 219 16.90 41.94 8.27
C ASN A 219 18.07 42.85 8.69
N ASN A 220 18.93 42.37 9.58
CA ASN A 220 20.09 43.12 10.06
C ASN A 220 21.34 42.90 9.20
N GLY A 221 21.26 42.08 8.15
CA GLY A 221 22.38 41.69 7.30
C GLY A 221 23.56 41.11 8.08
N THR A 222 23.33 40.42 9.21
CA THR A 222 24.40 39.94 10.09
C THR A 222 24.97 38.60 9.62
N TYR A 223 24.11 37.67 9.23
CA TYR A 223 24.47 36.41 8.58
C TYR A 223 23.27 35.92 7.76
N ILE A 224 23.51 35.05 6.78
CA ILE A 224 22.45 34.43 5.96
C ILE A 224 22.23 32.98 6.38
N ALA A 225 20.99 32.59 6.63
CA ALA A 225 20.63 31.19 6.88
C ALA A 225 20.17 30.51 5.58
N VAL A 226 20.53 29.24 5.41
CA VAL A 226 20.06 28.37 4.34
C VAL A 226 19.49 27.10 4.96
N PHE A 227 18.19 26.86 4.81
CA PHE A 227 17.54 25.63 5.26
C PHE A 227 17.39 24.64 4.11
N ILE A 228 17.84 23.41 4.30
CA ILE A 228 17.66 22.33 3.33
C ILE A 228 16.68 21.30 3.88
N CYS A 229 15.61 21.03 3.13
CA CYS A 229 14.52 20.15 3.57
C CYS A 229 13.96 19.24 2.47
N GLY A 230 13.29 18.19 2.88
CA GLY A 230 12.52 17.31 2.02
C GLY A 230 11.15 17.91 1.64
N GLY A 231 10.60 17.46 0.53
CA GLY A 231 9.27 17.88 0.07
C GLY A 231 8.14 17.55 1.07
N GLU A 232 8.30 16.50 1.88
CA GLU A 232 7.26 15.97 2.77
C GLU A 232 6.91 16.91 3.93
N LYS A 233 7.89 17.64 4.49
CA LYS A 233 7.67 18.61 5.58
C LYS A 233 7.79 20.07 5.14
N PHE A 234 8.07 20.32 3.86
CA PHE A 234 8.24 21.66 3.32
C PHE A 234 7.05 22.58 3.61
N THR A 235 5.81 22.08 3.52
CA THR A 235 4.63 22.93 3.80
C THR A 235 4.52 23.36 5.26
N GLN A 236 5.05 22.56 6.21
CA GLN A 236 5.08 22.93 7.63
C GLN A 236 6.12 24.04 7.85
N ILE A 237 7.30 23.90 7.22
CA ILE A 237 8.38 24.89 7.24
C ILE A 237 7.94 26.21 6.57
N LEU A 238 7.10 26.13 5.53
CA LEU A 238 6.58 27.29 4.82
C LEU A 238 5.60 28.13 5.67
N GLN A 239 4.81 27.51 6.56
CA GLN A 239 3.81 28.22 7.36
C GLN A 239 4.43 29.26 8.31
N SER A 240 5.64 28.99 8.79
CA SER A 240 6.41 29.84 9.68
C SER A 240 7.43 30.71 8.94
N SER A 241 7.48 30.63 7.61
CA SER A 241 8.54 31.26 6.82
C SER A 241 8.13 32.64 6.28
N ARG A 242 8.65 33.72 6.86
CA ARG A 242 8.48 35.10 6.39
C ARG A 242 9.78 35.58 5.71
N LYS A 243 9.69 36.27 4.54
CA LYS A 243 10.86 36.81 3.79
C LYS A 243 11.91 35.79 3.29
N SER A 244 11.55 34.53 3.09
CA SER A 244 12.48 33.55 2.52
C SER A 244 12.49 33.56 0.99
N HIS A 245 13.65 33.29 0.40
CA HIS A 245 13.75 32.83 -0.98
C HIS A 245 13.67 31.31 -1.03
N ILE A 246 12.76 30.80 -1.84
CA ILE A 246 12.48 29.37 -1.94
C ILE A 246 13.02 28.85 -3.27
N PHE A 247 13.85 27.81 -3.22
CA PHE A 247 14.41 27.14 -4.37
C PHE A 247 14.06 25.65 -4.36
N GLU A 248 13.51 25.15 -5.45
CA GLU A 248 13.19 23.74 -5.62
C GLU A 248 14.29 23.02 -6.39
N VAL A 249 14.79 21.92 -5.82
CA VAL A 249 15.70 21.00 -6.50
C VAL A 249 14.90 19.83 -7.06
N GLU A 250 14.67 19.90 -8.37
CA GLU A 250 13.96 18.88 -9.13
C GLU A 250 14.79 17.59 -9.27
N ASP A 251 14.10 16.50 -9.62
CA ASP A 251 14.69 15.24 -10.05
C ASP A 251 15.50 15.44 -11.34
N LEU A 252 16.33 14.46 -11.72
CA LEU A 252 17.03 14.51 -12.99
C LEU A 252 16.05 14.37 -14.16
N ASN A 253 16.33 15.06 -15.26
CA ASN A 253 15.58 14.81 -16.50
C ASN A 253 15.96 13.45 -17.11
N LYS A 254 15.27 13.04 -18.17
CA LYS A 254 15.52 11.73 -18.82
C LYS A 254 16.97 11.59 -19.28
N ASP A 255 17.50 12.60 -19.96
CA ASP A 255 18.83 12.53 -20.58
C ASP A 255 19.93 12.52 -19.51
N GLU A 256 19.77 13.34 -18.47
CA GLU A 256 20.65 13.34 -17.28
C GLU A 256 20.64 11.99 -16.58
N SER A 257 19.46 11.39 -16.41
CA SER A 257 19.27 10.11 -15.74
C SER A 257 19.92 8.97 -16.53
N VAL A 258 19.63 8.86 -17.84
CA VAL A 258 20.20 7.83 -18.71
C VAL A 258 21.71 7.99 -18.81
N ASN A 259 22.20 9.22 -18.95
CA ASN A 259 23.62 9.50 -18.98
C ASN A 259 24.32 9.10 -17.66
N PHE A 260 23.69 9.38 -16.51
CA PHE A 260 24.18 8.95 -15.21
C PHE A 260 24.28 7.42 -15.10
N LEU A 261 23.22 6.70 -15.49
CA LEU A 261 23.18 5.24 -15.46
C LEU A 261 24.27 4.61 -16.34
N ILE A 262 24.46 5.12 -17.55
CA ILE A 262 25.44 4.58 -18.52
C ILE A 262 26.86 4.96 -18.11
N GLN A 263 27.15 6.26 -17.96
CA GLN A 263 28.53 6.72 -17.79
C GLN A 263 29.08 6.44 -16.39
N LYS A 264 28.26 6.68 -15.34
CA LYS A 264 28.70 6.57 -13.95
C LYS A 264 28.40 5.19 -13.37
N LEU A 265 27.21 4.64 -13.63
CA LEU A 265 26.82 3.34 -13.12
C LEU A 265 27.08 2.18 -14.10
N LYS A 266 27.61 2.40 -15.31
CA LYS A 266 27.99 1.32 -16.24
C LYS A 266 26.84 0.34 -16.53
N ILE A 267 25.62 0.85 -16.65
CA ILE A 267 24.43 0.09 -17.07
C ILE A 267 24.30 0.14 -18.60
N SER A 268 23.74 -0.90 -19.20
CA SER A 268 23.46 -0.94 -20.64
C SER A 268 22.45 0.16 -21.02
N PRO A 269 22.50 0.74 -22.25
CA PRO A 269 21.53 1.74 -22.66
C PRO A 269 20.08 1.25 -22.60
N GLU A 270 19.85 -0.01 -22.97
CA GLU A 270 18.51 -0.63 -22.95
C GLU A 270 17.95 -0.74 -21.53
N ASP A 271 18.78 -1.18 -20.58
CA ASP A 271 18.35 -1.26 -19.18
C ASP A 271 18.24 0.12 -18.55
N ALA A 272 19.08 1.09 -18.97
CA ALA A 272 19.00 2.45 -18.47
C ALA A 272 17.65 3.12 -18.77
N ASP A 273 17.13 2.96 -19.99
CA ASP A 273 15.80 3.44 -20.36
C ASP A 273 14.69 2.76 -19.54
N LYS A 274 14.80 1.44 -19.31
CA LYS A 274 13.83 0.70 -18.50
C LYS A 274 13.83 1.14 -17.03
N ILE A 275 15.02 1.34 -16.45
CA ILE A 275 15.18 1.83 -15.08
C ILE A 275 14.54 3.22 -14.95
N TYR A 276 14.86 4.15 -15.86
CA TYR A 276 14.23 5.47 -15.86
C TYR A 276 12.70 5.37 -16.01
N GLY A 277 12.21 4.47 -16.87
CA GLY A 277 10.78 4.20 -17.02
C GLY A 277 10.10 3.75 -15.73
N LEU A 278 10.81 3.01 -14.87
CA LEU A 278 10.34 2.48 -13.59
C LEU A 278 10.38 3.51 -12.46
N VAL A 279 11.53 4.14 -12.22
CA VAL A 279 11.75 4.99 -11.03
C VAL A 279 11.81 6.49 -11.32
N GLY A 280 11.91 6.90 -12.58
CA GLY A 280 12.05 8.31 -12.97
C GLY A 280 13.46 8.85 -12.71
N GLY A 281 13.57 10.14 -12.41
CA GLY A 281 14.83 10.87 -12.30
C GLY A 281 15.45 10.93 -10.90
N ASN A 282 14.91 10.20 -9.93
CA ASN A 282 15.40 10.25 -8.55
C ASN A 282 16.76 9.53 -8.44
N ILE A 283 17.83 10.25 -8.08
CA ILE A 283 19.21 9.72 -8.09
C ILE A 283 19.36 8.52 -7.14
N ARG A 284 18.71 8.57 -5.97
CA ARG A 284 18.78 7.48 -4.99
C ARG A 284 18.11 6.21 -5.50
N GLU A 285 16.92 6.33 -6.10
CA GLU A 285 16.19 5.20 -6.68
C GLU A 285 16.90 4.63 -7.91
N LEU A 286 17.40 5.51 -8.80
CA LEU A 286 18.21 5.12 -9.96
C LEU A 286 19.42 4.27 -9.53
N LYS A 287 20.14 4.72 -8.49
CA LYS A 287 21.27 3.99 -7.92
C LYS A 287 20.84 2.67 -7.30
N PHE A 288 19.75 2.66 -6.53
CA PHE A 288 19.22 1.47 -5.87
C PHE A 288 18.87 0.37 -6.87
N VAL A 289 18.13 0.69 -7.94
CA VAL A 289 17.77 -0.29 -8.98
C VAL A 289 19.01 -0.75 -9.75
N ALA A 290 19.90 0.16 -10.13
CA ALA A 290 21.10 -0.17 -10.87
C ALA A 290 22.04 -1.11 -10.09
N GLU A 291 22.19 -0.92 -8.77
CA GLU A 291 23.01 -1.80 -7.93
C GLU A 291 22.42 -3.21 -7.80
N ARG A 292 21.08 -3.34 -7.68
CA ARG A 292 20.41 -4.66 -7.61
C ARG A 292 20.50 -5.43 -8.92
N LEU A 293 20.31 -4.75 -10.06
CA LEU A 293 20.52 -5.35 -11.39
C LEU A 293 21.93 -5.88 -11.56
N LYS A 294 22.95 -5.12 -11.12
CA LYS A 294 24.35 -5.58 -11.15
C LYS A 294 24.62 -6.80 -10.29
N ASN A 295 23.86 -6.96 -9.21
CA ASN A 295 23.96 -8.12 -8.33
C ASN A 295 23.23 -9.35 -8.90
N GLY A 296 22.67 -9.27 -10.10
CA GLY A 296 22.03 -10.38 -10.82
C GLY A 296 20.54 -10.55 -10.56
N GLU A 297 19.90 -9.59 -9.89
CA GLU A 297 18.44 -9.60 -9.73
C GLU A 297 17.73 -9.24 -11.04
N LEU A 298 16.56 -9.84 -11.28
CA LEU A 298 15.73 -9.52 -12.44
C LEU A 298 15.00 -8.19 -12.24
N LEU A 299 14.85 -7.41 -13.33
CA LEU A 299 14.18 -6.11 -13.29
C LEU A 299 12.71 -6.23 -12.85
N GLU A 300 12.05 -7.30 -13.27
CA GLU A 300 10.67 -7.62 -12.91
C GLU A 300 10.50 -7.81 -11.39
N ASP A 301 11.42 -8.53 -10.75
CA ASP A 301 11.40 -8.75 -9.30
C ASP A 301 11.65 -7.45 -8.52
N ILE A 302 12.57 -6.61 -9.02
CA ILE A 302 12.83 -5.29 -8.45
C ILE A 302 11.58 -4.41 -8.57
N LYS A 303 10.92 -4.43 -9.73
CA LYS A 303 9.67 -3.69 -9.98
C LYS A 303 8.57 -4.14 -9.03
N GLU A 304 8.38 -5.43 -8.81
CA GLU A 304 7.37 -5.95 -7.89
C GLU A 304 7.64 -5.47 -6.46
N ASN A 305 8.89 -5.56 -5.99
CA ASN A 305 9.29 -5.06 -4.68
C ASN A 305 9.01 -3.56 -4.49
N ILE A 306 9.34 -2.74 -5.50
CA ILE A 306 9.05 -1.29 -5.46
C ILE A 306 7.54 -1.03 -5.40
N LEU A 307 6.73 -1.76 -6.17
CA LEU A 307 5.29 -1.60 -6.16
C LEU A 307 4.67 -2.00 -4.81
N LEU A 308 5.20 -3.04 -4.15
CA LEU A 308 4.80 -3.41 -2.78
C LEU A 308 5.14 -2.33 -1.74
N GLU A 309 6.29 -1.66 -1.88
CA GLU A 309 6.62 -0.52 -1.01
C GLU A 309 5.68 0.67 -1.24
N VAL A 310 5.32 0.94 -2.50
CA VAL A 310 4.34 1.96 -2.85
C VAL A 310 2.97 1.62 -2.25
N GLU A 311 2.51 0.37 -2.35
CA GLU A 311 1.25 -0.07 -1.76
C GLU A 311 1.19 0.22 -0.26
N LYS A 312 2.26 -0.09 0.49
CA LYS A 312 2.38 0.27 1.92
C LYS A 312 2.25 1.77 2.17
N LYS A 313 2.78 2.63 1.29
CA LYS A 313 2.62 4.09 1.40
C LYS A 313 1.15 4.51 1.27
N PHE A 314 0.40 3.86 0.38
CA PHE A 314 -1.05 4.10 0.25
C PHE A 314 -1.82 3.69 1.50
N ASP A 315 -1.47 2.56 2.11
CA ASP A 315 -2.08 2.09 3.36
C ASP A 315 -1.80 3.06 4.51
N ILE A 316 -0.56 3.53 4.65
CA ILE A 316 -0.16 4.52 5.68
C ILE A 316 -0.89 5.85 5.49
N ALA A 317 -1.03 6.30 4.23
CA ALA A 317 -1.72 7.55 3.92
C ALA A 317 -3.24 7.49 4.18
N LYS A 318 -3.79 6.30 4.48
CA LYS A 318 -5.23 6.04 4.67
C LYS A 318 -6.06 6.65 3.56
N LEU A 319 -5.57 6.55 2.32
CA LEU A 319 -6.14 7.22 1.18
C LEU A 319 -7.36 6.42 0.70
N ASP A 320 -8.52 6.70 1.29
CA ASP A 320 -9.80 6.14 0.84
C ASP A 320 -10.31 6.95 -0.37
N LEU A 321 -10.48 6.26 -1.51
CA LEU A 321 -10.76 6.86 -2.81
C LEU A 321 -12.25 7.23 -2.95
N THR A 322 -12.67 8.25 -2.21
CA THR A 322 -13.96 8.91 -2.41
C THR A 322 -14.06 9.43 -3.86
N GLN A 323 -15.29 9.70 -4.32
CA GLN A 323 -15.54 10.15 -5.69
C GLN A 323 -14.73 11.40 -6.07
N GLU A 324 -14.51 12.31 -5.12
CA GLU A 324 -13.70 13.52 -5.27
C GLU A 324 -12.19 13.21 -5.35
N GLY A 325 -11.68 12.28 -4.54
CA GLY A 325 -10.29 11.82 -4.61
C GLY A 325 -9.95 11.15 -5.95
N ARG A 326 -10.91 10.41 -6.54
CA ARG A 326 -10.76 9.83 -7.90
C ARG A 326 -10.67 10.91 -8.97
N SER A 327 -11.39 12.02 -8.82
CA SER A 327 -11.36 13.13 -9.78
C SER A 327 -9.97 13.78 -9.82
N ILE A 328 -9.37 14.06 -8.65
CA ILE A 328 -8.02 14.63 -8.58
C ILE A 328 -6.97 13.67 -9.13
N ILE A 329 -7.02 12.39 -8.75
CA ILE A 329 -6.07 11.40 -9.28
C ILE A 329 -6.23 11.24 -10.80
N GLY A 330 -7.47 11.24 -11.30
CA GLY A 330 -7.75 11.22 -12.73
C GLY A 330 -7.19 12.45 -13.46
N THR A 331 -7.25 13.61 -12.81
CA THR A 331 -6.67 14.85 -13.35
C THR A 331 -5.15 14.77 -13.35
N LEU A 332 -4.51 14.39 -12.23
CA LEU A 332 -3.07 14.16 -12.13
C LEU A 332 -2.54 13.17 -13.18
N LEU A 333 -3.28 12.11 -13.49
CA LEU A 333 -2.88 11.16 -14.54
C LEU A 333 -2.94 11.74 -15.96
N LYS A 334 -3.79 12.75 -16.20
CA LYS A 334 -3.98 13.38 -17.52
C LYS A 334 -3.08 14.60 -17.71
N SER A 335 -3.11 15.53 -16.77
CA SER A 335 -2.38 16.81 -16.84
C SER A 335 -1.00 16.75 -16.19
N LYS A 336 -0.63 15.65 -15.51
CA LYS A 336 0.56 15.48 -14.65
C LYS A 336 0.57 16.33 -13.38
N GLU A 337 -0.17 17.42 -13.36
CA GLU A 337 -0.27 18.34 -12.23
C GLU A 337 -1.70 18.81 -11.96
N VAL A 338 -1.98 19.17 -10.71
CA VAL A 338 -3.25 19.75 -10.25
C VAL A 338 -2.97 20.99 -9.39
N GLY A 339 -3.81 22.02 -9.48
CA GLY A 339 -3.64 23.23 -8.67
C GLY A 339 -3.76 22.94 -7.17
N TYR A 340 -2.88 23.54 -6.35
CA TYR A 340 -2.83 23.27 -4.91
C TYR A 340 -4.14 23.60 -4.18
N LEU A 341 -4.84 24.67 -4.57
CA LEU A 341 -6.13 25.03 -3.98
C LEU A 341 -7.22 23.98 -4.26
N GLU A 342 -7.21 23.40 -5.46
CA GLU A 342 -8.13 22.33 -5.83
C GLU A 342 -7.81 21.05 -5.04
N PHE A 343 -6.53 20.71 -4.95
CA PHE A 343 -6.06 19.60 -4.12
C PHE A 343 -6.48 19.76 -2.64
N LYS A 344 -6.25 20.94 -2.05
CA LYS A 344 -6.56 21.25 -0.65
C LYS A 344 -8.07 21.21 -0.36
N LYS A 345 -8.94 21.57 -1.30
CA LYS A 345 -10.40 21.53 -1.10
C LYS A 345 -10.91 20.11 -0.83
N VAL A 346 -10.32 19.12 -1.49
CA VAL A 346 -10.72 17.71 -1.39
C VAL A 346 -9.98 17.04 -0.24
N PHE A 347 -8.66 17.10 -0.22
CA PHE A 347 -7.85 16.37 0.76
C PHE A 347 -7.65 17.11 2.08
N GLY A 348 -7.84 18.44 2.13
CA GLY A 348 -7.70 19.23 3.35
C GLY A 348 -8.83 19.03 4.37
N LYS A 349 -9.91 18.33 3.99
CA LYS A 349 -11.02 17.96 4.88
C LYS A 349 -10.89 16.56 5.49
N VAL A 350 -9.92 15.78 5.01
CA VAL A 350 -9.75 14.38 5.45
C VAL A 350 -8.92 14.35 6.72
N GLU A 351 -9.55 14.08 7.86
CA GLU A 351 -8.86 13.94 9.15
C GLU A 351 -7.84 12.80 9.10
N GLY A 352 -6.59 13.09 9.50
CA GLY A 352 -5.51 12.10 9.52
C GLY A 352 -4.91 11.76 8.15
N PHE A 353 -5.28 12.46 7.08
CA PHE A 353 -4.66 12.30 5.77
C PHE A 353 -3.19 12.74 5.78
N ASN A 354 -2.28 11.79 5.58
CA ASN A 354 -0.85 12.05 5.43
C ASN A 354 -0.39 11.78 3.99
N GLY A 355 -0.95 12.53 3.03
CA GLY A 355 -0.65 12.38 1.61
C GLY A 355 0.73 12.87 1.17
N MET A 356 1.54 13.41 2.08
CA MET A 356 2.89 13.94 1.78
C MET A 356 3.83 12.86 1.22
N ASN A 357 3.55 11.57 1.51
CA ASN A 357 4.32 10.44 0.98
C ASN A 357 3.86 9.98 -0.41
N ILE A 358 2.77 10.56 -0.95
CA ILE A 358 2.15 10.18 -2.23
C ILE A 358 2.24 11.35 -3.23
N PHE A 359 2.15 12.58 -2.73
CA PHE A 359 2.11 13.79 -3.52
C PHE A 359 3.24 14.75 -3.17
N THR A 360 3.72 15.50 -4.15
CA THR A 360 4.69 16.59 -3.95
C THR A 360 4.06 17.93 -4.29
N TYR A 361 4.30 18.93 -3.44
CA TYR A 361 3.87 20.31 -3.66
C TYR A 361 4.99 21.13 -4.31
N HIS A 362 4.68 21.78 -5.44
CA HIS A 362 5.58 22.67 -6.16
C HIS A 362 5.21 24.12 -5.86
N HIS A 363 6.03 24.81 -5.07
CA HIS A 363 5.80 26.19 -4.64
C HIS A 363 5.71 27.17 -5.82
N LYS A 364 6.65 27.06 -6.76
CA LYS A 364 6.76 27.99 -7.91
C LYS A 364 5.54 27.88 -8.83
N ALA A 365 5.09 26.65 -9.12
CA ALA A 365 3.93 26.38 -9.97
C ALA A 365 2.59 26.48 -9.22
N ARG A 366 2.61 26.48 -7.87
CA ARG A 366 1.44 26.35 -7.01
C ARG A 366 0.59 25.12 -7.38
N SER A 367 1.26 24.04 -7.77
CA SER A 367 0.65 22.79 -8.21
C SER A 367 1.13 21.61 -7.38
N VAL A 368 0.44 20.48 -7.54
CA VAL A 368 0.69 19.21 -6.88
C VAL A 368 0.87 18.15 -7.95
N THR A 369 1.86 17.28 -7.77
CA THR A 369 2.15 16.13 -8.64
C THR A 369 2.27 14.84 -7.81
N PHE A 370 2.42 13.69 -8.47
CA PHE A 370 2.82 12.47 -7.75
C PHE A 370 4.27 12.58 -7.27
N GLN A 371 4.53 12.11 -6.05
CA GLN A 371 5.87 12.18 -5.45
C GLN A 371 6.93 11.47 -6.30
N SER A 372 6.56 10.34 -6.92
CA SER A 372 7.50 9.54 -7.70
C SER A 372 6.83 8.78 -8.84
N ARG A 373 7.64 8.37 -9.82
CA ARG A 373 7.18 7.59 -10.98
C ARG A 373 6.56 6.23 -10.59
N PRO A 374 7.10 5.49 -9.60
CA PRO A 374 6.47 4.26 -9.11
C PRO A 374 5.04 4.45 -8.60
N ILE A 375 4.74 5.58 -7.94
CA ILE A 375 3.38 5.90 -7.47
C ILE A 375 2.42 6.06 -8.65
N GLU A 376 2.84 6.81 -9.67
CA GLU A 376 2.05 6.98 -10.90
C GLU A 376 1.81 5.62 -11.60
N LEU A 377 2.85 4.78 -11.71
CA LEU A 377 2.74 3.44 -12.29
C LEU A 377 1.81 2.54 -11.49
N TYR A 378 1.92 2.53 -10.16
CA TYR A 378 1.05 1.76 -9.28
C TYR A 378 -0.41 2.14 -9.48
N ILE A 379 -0.73 3.44 -9.51
CA ILE A 379 -2.09 3.91 -9.76
C ILE A 379 -2.56 3.49 -11.16
N LYS A 380 -1.72 3.63 -12.21
CA LYS A 380 -2.07 3.19 -13.56
C LYS A 380 -2.35 1.69 -13.64
N ILE A 381 -1.50 0.86 -13.03
CA ILE A 381 -1.68 -0.59 -12.95
C ILE A 381 -2.97 -0.92 -12.21
N ARG A 382 -3.23 -0.27 -11.06
CA ARG A 382 -4.43 -0.49 -10.26
C ARG A 382 -5.70 -0.06 -10.99
N ILE A 383 -5.65 1.06 -11.72
CA ILE A 383 -6.76 1.50 -12.58
C ILE A 383 -6.93 0.54 -13.75
N CYS A 384 -5.87 0.10 -14.43
CA CYS A 384 -5.96 -0.90 -15.48
C CYS A 384 -6.55 -2.22 -14.95
N TYR A 385 -6.17 -2.65 -13.75
CA TYR A 385 -6.76 -3.80 -13.07
C TYR A 385 -8.24 -3.58 -12.75
N LEU A 386 -8.60 -2.43 -12.18
CA LEU A 386 -9.99 -2.09 -11.88
C LEU A 386 -10.83 -1.96 -13.15
N ILE A 387 -10.29 -1.44 -14.25
CA ILE A 387 -10.96 -1.39 -15.56
C ILE A 387 -11.04 -2.80 -16.15
N PHE A 388 -10.02 -3.64 -16.00
CA PHE A 388 -10.04 -5.03 -16.44
C PHE A 388 -11.16 -5.81 -15.73
N VAL A 389 -11.31 -5.59 -14.43
CA VAL A 389 -12.37 -6.17 -13.60
C VAL A 389 -13.74 -5.54 -13.89
N ALA A 390 -13.83 -4.21 -14.08
CA ALA A 390 -15.10 -3.50 -14.22
C ALA A 390 -15.67 -3.44 -15.66
N PHE A 391 -14.82 -3.42 -16.69
CA PHE A 391 -15.22 -3.19 -18.09
C PHE A 391 -15.21 -4.41 -19.00
N ASN A 392 -14.82 -5.60 -18.52
CA ASN A 392 -14.86 -6.80 -19.36
C ASN A 392 -14.11 -6.58 -20.70
N LEU A 393 -12.85 -6.18 -20.59
CA LEU A 393 -12.05 -5.34 -21.51
C LEU A 393 -11.65 -6.00 -22.87
N MET A 394 -12.57 -6.70 -23.52
CA MET A 394 -12.47 -7.10 -24.92
C MET A 394 -13.79 -6.86 -25.69
N PRO A 395 -14.27 -5.60 -25.79
CA PRO A 395 -15.54 -5.29 -26.45
C PRO A 395 -15.53 -5.59 -27.96
N ASN A 396 -14.38 -5.43 -28.62
CA ASN A 396 -14.22 -5.64 -30.06
C ASN A 396 -13.71 -7.04 -30.43
N ALA A 397 -13.31 -7.86 -29.45
CA ALA A 397 -12.95 -9.25 -29.70
C ALA A 397 -14.22 -10.11 -29.70
N PHE A 398 -15.07 -9.91 -30.72
CA PHE A 398 -16.34 -10.60 -30.88
C PHE A 398 -16.19 -12.13 -30.79
N ILE A 399 -15.07 -12.65 -31.33
CA ILE A 399 -14.66 -14.06 -31.24
C ILE A 399 -14.42 -14.48 -29.79
N LEU A 400 -13.54 -13.80 -29.06
CA LEU A 400 -13.22 -14.17 -27.68
C LEU A 400 -14.43 -14.05 -26.75
N ARG A 401 -15.24 -13.01 -26.92
CA ARG A 401 -16.48 -12.83 -26.14
C ARG A 401 -17.48 -13.95 -26.39
N SER A 402 -17.61 -14.37 -27.65
CA SER A 402 -18.46 -15.50 -28.02
C SER A 402 -17.97 -16.79 -27.38
N ILE A 403 -16.65 -17.05 -27.42
CA ILE A 403 -16.02 -18.21 -26.76
C ILE A 403 -16.30 -18.18 -25.25
N ILE A 404 -15.93 -17.11 -24.55
CA ILE A 404 -16.09 -17.02 -23.07
C ILE A 404 -17.55 -17.24 -22.65
N ASN A 405 -18.49 -16.63 -23.37
CA ASN A 405 -19.92 -16.75 -23.05
C ASN A 405 -20.41 -18.21 -23.16
N PHE A 406 -20.08 -18.91 -24.25
CA PHE A 406 -20.55 -20.28 -24.48
C PHE A 406 -19.72 -21.36 -23.76
N SER A 407 -18.43 -21.10 -23.53
CA SER A 407 -17.58 -21.95 -22.68
C SER A 407 -18.11 -22.03 -21.25
N GLY A 408 -18.64 -20.93 -20.70
CA GLY A 408 -19.31 -20.94 -19.39
C GLY A 408 -20.44 -21.98 -19.29
N TRP A 409 -21.29 -22.04 -20.32
CA TRP A 409 -22.37 -23.03 -20.40
C TRP A 409 -21.86 -24.47 -20.63
N ALA A 410 -20.80 -24.64 -21.42
CA ALA A 410 -20.18 -25.95 -21.64
C ALA A 410 -19.58 -26.54 -20.34
N PHE A 411 -18.92 -25.72 -19.53
CA PHE A 411 -18.35 -26.19 -18.25
C PHE A 411 -19.42 -26.69 -17.28
N VAL A 412 -20.60 -26.06 -17.27
CA VAL A 412 -21.75 -26.55 -16.49
C VAL A 412 -22.18 -27.92 -16.98
N GLN A 413 -22.28 -28.13 -18.29
CA GLN A 413 -22.63 -29.42 -18.88
C GLN A 413 -21.59 -30.50 -18.56
N PHE A 414 -20.31 -30.15 -18.57
CA PHE A 414 -19.23 -31.07 -18.20
C PHE A 414 -19.30 -31.46 -16.73
N ALA A 415 -19.64 -30.52 -15.84
CA ALA A 415 -19.86 -30.81 -14.43
C ALA A 415 -21.03 -31.79 -14.23
N ILE A 416 -22.15 -31.59 -14.94
CA ILE A 416 -23.31 -32.50 -14.89
C ILE A 416 -22.95 -33.88 -15.45
N ALA A 417 -22.25 -33.94 -16.59
CA ALA A 417 -21.79 -35.19 -17.19
C ALA A 417 -20.87 -35.97 -16.22
N THR A 418 -19.96 -35.26 -15.54
CA THR A 418 -19.06 -35.83 -14.52
C THR A 418 -19.87 -36.39 -13.34
N TYR A 419 -20.89 -35.66 -12.88
CA TYR A 419 -21.80 -36.15 -11.84
C TYR A 419 -22.54 -37.42 -12.26
N ILE A 420 -23.09 -37.46 -13.48
CA ILE A 420 -23.77 -38.64 -14.03
C ILE A 420 -22.81 -39.83 -14.18
N ALA A 421 -21.58 -39.61 -14.65
CA ALA A 421 -20.55 -40.65 -14.69
C ALA A 421 -20.23 -41.19 -13.28
N GLY A 422 -20.20 -40.31 -12.28
CA GLY A 422 -20.11 -40.67 -10.87
C GLY A 422 -21.28 -41.55 -10.39
N ILE A 423 -22.52 -41.22 -10.81
CA ILE A 423 -23.71 -42.06 -10.53
C ILE A 423 -23.50 -43.47 -11.10
N PHE A 424 -23.09 -43.59 -12.35
CA PHE A 424 -22.87 -44.89 -12.98
C PHE A 424 -21.73 -45.70 -12.34
N LYS A 425 -20.73 -45.03 -11.74
CA LYS A 425 -19.69 -45.68 -10.93
C LYS A 425 -20.22 -46.17 -9.58
N ALA A 426 -21.18 -45.46 -8.98
CA ALA A 426 -21.72 -45.75 -7.66
C ALA A 426 -22.81 -46.84 -7.67
N ILE A 427 -23.69 -46.87 -8.68
CA ILE A 427 -24.81 -47.82 -8.77
C ILE A 427 -24.34 -49.28 -8.66
N PRO A 428 -23.34 -49.78 -9.43
CA PRO A 428 -22.89 -51.16 -9.35
C PRO A 428 -22.51 -51.57 -7.92
N LYS A 429 -21.74 -50.72 -7.22
CA LYS A 429 -21.27 -50.98 -5.84
C LYS A 429 -22.42 -51.11 -4.85
N LEU A 430 -23.47 -50.33 -5.02
CA LEU A 430 -24.66 -50.40 -4.17
C LEU A 430 -25.55 -51.60 -4.53
N THR A 431 -25.62 -51.99 -5.81
CA THR A 431 -26.37 -53.18 -6.23
C THR A 431 -25.74 -54.50 -5.77
N PHE A 432 -24.41 -54.57 -5.57
CA PHE A 432 -23.73 -55.77 -5.06
C PHE A 432 -24.16 -56.18 -3.64
N HIS A 433 -24.67 -55.25 -2.83
CA HIS A 433 -25.22 -55.57 -1.50
C HIS A 433 -26.60 -56.26 -1.54
N ARG A 434 -27.19 -56.45 -2.72
CA ARG A 434 -28.49 -57.11 -2.91
C ARG A 434 -28.30 -58.55 -3.44
N GLN A 435 -27.85 -59.45 -2.58
CA GLN A 435 -28.14 -60.88 -2.75
C GLN A 435 -29.44 -61.16 -2.00
N THR A 436 -30.60 -60.98 -2.62
CA THR A 436 -31.46 -62.06 -3.11
C THR A 436 -32.78 -61.46 -3.63
N ALA A 437 -33.51 -62.22 -4.44
CA ALA A 437 -34.80 -61.92 -5.09
C ALA A 437 -34.75 -61.15 -6.43
N CYS A 438 -34.92 -61.95 -7.48
CA CYS A 438 -34.91 -61.67 -8.92
C CYS A 438 -36.12 -60.83 -9.39
N LYS A 439 -35.88 -59.83 -10.26
CA LYS A 439 -36.52 -59.67 -11.60
C LYS A 439 -36.16 -58.31 -12.23
N GLN A 440 -35.90 -58.36 -13.55
CA GLN A 440 -35.44 -57.33 -14.50
C GLN A 440 -33.96 -56.93 -14.42
N ALA A 441 -33.20 -57.40 -15.43
CA ALA A 441 -31.87 -56.90 -15.76
C ALA A 441 -31.96 -55.41 -16.14
N LYS A 442 -31.84 -54.53 -15.15
CA LYS A 442 -31.71 -53.09 -15.41
C LYS A 442 -30.37 -52.87 -16.09
N PHE A 443 -30.39 -52.30 -17.30
CA PHE A 443 -29.17 -51.99 -18.06
C PHE A 443 -28.30 -51.01 -17.27
N ILE A 444 -27.20 -51.54 -16.72
CA ILE A 444 -26.14 -50.80 -16.06
C ILE A 444 -24.93 -50.88 -17.00
N PRO A 445 -24.53 -49.77 -17.63
CA PRO A 445 -23.39 -49.78 -18.55
C PRO A 445 -22.10 -50.14 -17.81
N ALA A 446 -21.19 -50.85 -18.48
CA ALA A 446 -19.87 -51.16 -17.93
C ALA A 446 -19.05 -49.87 -17.75
N TYR A 447 -18.17 -49.84 -16.73
CA TYR A 447 -17.37 -48.65 -16.40
C TYR A 447 -16.55 -48.12 -17.58
N GLN A 448 -15.91 -49.03 -18.33
CA GLN A 448 -15.14 -48.67 -19.53
C GLN A 448 -16.03 -48.01 -20.61
N SER A 449 -17.26 -48.51 -20.80
CA SER A 449 -18.23 -47.94 -21.72
C SER A 449 -18.69 -46.55 -21.26
N VAL A 450 -18.92 -46.33 -19.96
CA VAL A 450 -19.29 -45.02 -19.41
C VAL A 450 -18.17 -44.01 -19.62
N LEU A 451 -16.92 -44.41 -19.34
CA LEU A 451 -15.76 -43.54 -19.52
C LEU A 451 -15.55 -43.18 -21.00
N PHE A 452 -15.73 -44.13 -21.91
CA PHE A 452 -15.65 -43.93 -23.35
C PHE A 452 -16.74 -42.95 -23.84
N ILE A 453 -18.00 -43.18 -23.46
CA ILE A 453 -19.13 -42.28 -23.79
C ILE A 453 -18.91 -40.88 -23.21
N TYR A 454 -18.41 -40.79 -21.98
CA TYR A 454 -18.09 -39.52 -21.33
C TYR A 454 -17.03 -38.74 -22.12
N TRP A 455 -15.89 -39.34 -22.45
CA TRP A 455 -14.83 -38.64 -23.20
C TRP A 455 -15.27 -38.27 -24.61
N ILE A 456 -16.00 -39.15 -25.31
CA ILE A 456 -16.61 -38.81 -26.60
C ILE A 456 -17.51 -37.59 -26.47
N PHE A 457 -18.38 -37.56 -25.46
CA PHE A 457 -19.27 -36.41 -25.23
C PHE A 457 -18.47 -35.12 -24.97
N ILE A 458 -17.49 -35.14 -24.06
CA ILE A 458 -16.68 -33.96 -23.73
C ILE A 458 -15.96 -33.42 -24.97
N ILE A 459 -15.32 -34.29 -25.75
CA ILE A 459 -14.53 -33.91 -26.93
C ILE A 459 -15.46 -33.40 -28.05
N THR A 460 -16.53 -34.13 -28.35
CA THR A 460 -17.45 -33.79 -29.45
C THR A 460 -18.24 -32.52 -29.16
N VAL A 461 -18.86 -32.41 -27.99
CA VAL A 461 -19.65 -31.22 -27.62
C VAL A 461 -18.73 -30.03 -27.36
N GLY A 462 -17.58 -30.24 -26.72
CA GLY A 462 -16.58 -29.19 -26.49
C GLY A 462 -16.03 -28.60 -27.78
N SER A 463 -15.62 -29.44 -28.74
CA SER A 463 -15.11 -28.97 -30.04
C SER A 463 -16.21 -28.28 -30.86
N LEU A 464 -17.43 -28.82 -30.87
CA LEU A 464 -18.55 -28.24 -31.61
C LEU A 464 -18.96 -26.86 -31.07
N ILE A 465 -19.05 -26.71 -29.73
CA ILE A 465 -19.32 -25.42 -29.09
C ILE A 465 -18.19 -24.44 -29.40
N PHE A 466 -16.93 -24.87 -29.32
CA PHE A 466 -15.78 -24.01 -29.59
C PHE A 466 -15.80 -23.48 -31.04
N VAL A 467 -15.92 -24.37 -32.03
CA VAL A 467 -15.95 -24.00 -33.46
C VAL A 467 -17.12 -23.07 -33.77
N LEU A 468 -18.33 -23.39 -33.30
CA LEU A 468 -19.50 -22.56 -33.54
C LEU A 468 -19.45 -21.23 -32.79
N SER A 469 -18.80 -21.17 -31.63
CA SER A 469 -18.58 -19.92 -30.89
C SER A 469 -17.62 -19.00 -31.64
N CYS A 470 -16.55 -19.55 -32.23
CA CYS A 470 -15.65 -18.83 -33.11
C CYS A 470 -16.38 -18.29 -34.34
N LEU A 471 -17.17 -19.13 -35.02
CA LEU A 471 -17.97 -18.74 -36.19
C LEU A 471 -18.98 -17.65 -35.85
N ARG A 472 -19.70 -17.78 -34.72
CA ARG A 472 -20.64 -16.75 -34.25
C ARG A 472 -19.94 -15.41 -34.03
N GLY A 473 -18.79 -15.41 -33.37
CA GLY A 473 -18.02 -14.20 -33.13
C GLY A 473 -17.44 -13.59 -34.42
N TYR A 474 -17.08 -14.42 -35.40
CA TYR A 474 -16.66 -13.98 -36.73
C TYR A 474 -17.81 -13.34 -37.51
N PHE A 475 -19.00 -13.95 -37.54
CA PHE A 475 -20.19 -13.37 -38.20
C PHE A 475 -20.63 -12.06 -37.54
N GLN A 476 -20.46 -11.96 -36.23
CA GLN A 476 -20.68 -10.71 -35.49
C GLN A 476 -19.66 -9.63 -35.88
N SER A 477 -18.39 -10.00 -36.14
CA SER A 477 -17.37 -9.02 -36.56
C SER A 477 -17.59 -8.46 -37.97
N ILE A 478 -18.17 -9.26 -38.87
CA ILE A 478 -18.48 -8.82 -40.25
C ILE A 478 -19.89 -8.23 -40.41
N ASN A 479 -20.63 -8.03 -39.30
CA ASN A 479 -22.03 -7.54 -39.28
C ASN A 479 -23.03 -8.37 -40.11
N GLU A 480 -22.77 -9.66 -40.34
CA GLU A 480 -23.64 -10.52 -41.12
C GLU A 480 -24.73 -11.15 -40.23
N ARG A 481 -25.88 -10.49 -40.16
CA ARG A 481 -26.96 -10.82 -39.20
C ARG A 481 -27.53 -12.24 -39.36
N ASN A 482 -27.68 -12.73 -40.59
CA ASN A 482 -28.31 -14.04 -40.85
C ASN A 482 -27.44 -15.19 -40.32
N SER A 483 -26.16 -15.22 -40.70
CA SER A 483 -25.22 -16.26 -40.27
C SER A 483 -24.90 -16.17 -38.77
N PHE A 484 -24.93 -14.98 -38.18
CA PHE A 484 -24.89 -14.80 -36.72
C PHE A 484 -26.07 -15.47 -36.01
N VAL A 485 -27.31 -15.24 -36.48
CA VAL A 485 -28.52 -15.84 -35.90
C VAL A 485 -28.52 -17.35 -36.06
N ILE A 486 -28.11 -17.86 -37.22
CA ILE A 486 -28.04 -19.30 -37.50
C ILE A 486 -27.00 -19.98 -36.59
N SER A 487 -25.78 -19.45 -36.51
CA SER A 487 -24.73 -20.00 -35.64
C SER A 487 -25.12 -19.97 -34.15
N GLN A 488 -25.77 -18.88 -33.71
CA GLN A 488 -26.32 -18.80 -32.35
C GLN A 488 -27.45 -19.81 -32.11
N GLY A 489 -28.37 -19.98 -33.06
CA GLY A 489 -29.45 -20.96 -32.97
C GLY A 489 -28.93 -22.40 -32.86
N ILE A 490 -27.94 -22.76 -33.69
CA ILE A 490 -27.31 -24.09 -33.65
C ILE A 490 -26.61 -24.33 -32.31
N LEU A 491 -25.85 -23.37 -31.79
CA LEU A 491 -25.22 -23.45 -30.46
C LEU A 491 -26.24 -23.76 -29.36
N LEU A 492 -27.37 -23.05 -29.35
CA LEU A 492 -28.42 -23.23 -28.35
C LEU A 492 -29.14 -24.58 -28.49
N ILE A 493 -29.33 -25.08 -29.72
CA ILE A 493 -29.90 -26.41 -29.96
C ILE A 493 -28.99 -27.50 -29.43
N ILE A 494 -27.68 -27.43 -29.67
CA ILE A 494 -26.69 -28.41 -29.16
C ILE A 494 -26.71 -28.45 -27.63
N LEU A 495 -26.72 -27.27 -26.99
CA LEU A 495 -26.81 -27.17 -25.53
C LEU A 495 -28.14 -27.75 -25.02
N SER A 496 -29.25 -27.48 -25.69
CA SER A 496 -30.58 -27.99 -25.32
C SER A 496 -30.66 -29.51 -25.43
N ILE A 497 -30.23 -30.09 -26.55
CA ILE A 497 -30.23 -31.55 -26.76
C ILE A 497 -29.39 -32.25 -25.68
N SER A 498 -28.20 -31.71 -25.37
CA SER A 498 -27.35 -32.24 -24.32
C SER A 498 -28.04 -32.21 -22.95
N ASN A 499 -28.73 -31.13 -22.61
CA ASN A 499 -29.50 -31.02 -21.38
C ASN A 499 -30.70 -31.97 -21.32
N ILE A 500 -31.39 -32.22 -22.45
CA ILE A 500 -32.48 -33.22 -22.52
C ILE A 500 -31.94 -34.61 -22.19
N VAL A 501 -30.80 -35.00 -22.78
CA VAL A 501 -30.14 -36.27 -22.50
C VAL A 501 -29.77 -36.39 -21.02
N PHE A 502 -29.20 -35.34 -20.43
CA PHE A 502 -28.89 -35.32 -18.99
C PHE A 502 -30.13 -35.43 -18.11
N ASN A 503 -31.23 -34.75 -18.45
CA ASN A 503 -32.48 -34.89 -17.72
C ASN A 503 -33.00 -36.33 -17.73
N LEU A 504 -32.95 -37.01 -18.88
CA LEU A 504 -33.33 -38.42 -18.97
C LEU A 504 -32.43 -39.31 -18.09
N CYS A 505 -31.12 -39.05 -18.09
CA CYS A 505 -30.17 -39.75 -17.24
C CYS A 505 -30.41 -39.50 -15.74
N LEU A 506 -30.59 -38.26 -15.32
CA LEU A 506 -30.87 -37.89 -13.91
C LEU A 506 -32.21 -38.43 -13.44
N PHE A 507 -33.24 -38.38 -14.30
CA PHE A 507 -34.56 -38.92 -14.00
C PHE A 507 -34.53 -40.44 -13.82
N LYS A 508 -33.87 -41.16 -14.73
CA LYS A 508 -33.82 -42.64 -14.68
C LYS A 508 -32.80 -43.15 -13.66
N TYR A 509 -31.54 -42.73 -13.77
CA TYR A 509 -30.42 -43.26 -12.99
C TYR A 509 -30.19 -42.49 -11.69
N GLY A 510 -30.44 -41.19 -11.65
CA GLY A 510 -30.37 -40.41 -10.40
C GLY A 510 -31.44 -40.84 -9.39
N ARG A 511 -32.69 -41.04 -9.83
CA ARG A 511 -33.74 -41.62 -8.95
C ARG A 511 -33.41 -43.03 -8.52
N LEU A 512 -32.83 -43.85 -9.40
CA LEU A 512 -32.39 -45.21 -9.07
C LEU A 512 -31.31 -45.19 -7.99
N LEU A 513 -30.31 -44.31 -8.09
CA LEU A 513 -29.26 -44.16 -7.08
C LEU A 513 -29.85 -43.75 -5.72
N VAL A 514 -30.76 -42.78 -5.70
CA VAL A 514 -31.45 -42.36 -4.47
C VAL A 514 -32.25 -43.52 -3.86
N ALA A 515 -32.97 -44.29 -4.68
CA ALA A 515 -33.75 -45.44 -4.23
C ALA A 515 -32.86 -46.54 -3.63
N LEU A 516 -31.78 -46.92 -4.32
CA LEU A 516 -30.81 -47.92 -3.83
C LEU A 516 -30.11 -47.45 -2.56
N THR A 517 -29.75 -46.17 -2.49
CA THR A 517 -29.15 -45.61 -1.27
C THR A 517 -30.15 -45.65 -0.12
N GLN A 518 -31.41 -45.29 -0.35
CA GLN A 518 -32.47 -45.36 0.66
C GLN A 518 -32.74 -46.79 1.14
N GLU A 519 -32.71 -47.77 0.24
CA GLU A 519 -32.80 -49.20 0.60
C GLU A 519 -31.59 -49.65 1.44
N SER A 520 -30.37 -49.24 1.08
CA SER A 520 -29.15 -49.56 1.85
C SER A 520 -29.19 -49.00 3.27
N VAL A 521 -29.72 -47.78 3.45
CA VAL A 521 -29.88 -47.15 4.77
C VAL A 521 -30.87 -47.95 5.64
N LYS A 522 -31.99 -48.40 5.04
CA LYS A 522 -33.00 -49.22 5.72
C LYS A 522 -32.44 -50.57 6.18
N LEU A 523 -31.60 -51.21 5.35
CA LEU A 523 -30.95 -52.48 5.69
C LEU A 523 -29.95 -52.35 6.86
N THR A 524 -29.35 -51.16 7.05
CA THR A 524 -28.46 -50.87 8.18
C THR A 524 -29.20 -50.42 9.46
N ASN A 525 -30.50 -50.73 9.60
CA ASN A 525 -31.35 -50.39 10.76
C ASN A 525 -31.44 -48.89 11.12
N GLY A 526 -31.11 -47.97 10.21
CA GLY A 526 -31.32 -46.53 10.41
C GLY A 526 -30.51 -45.86 11.54
N ARG A 527 -29.63 -46.60 12.24
CA ARG A 527 -28.88 -46.10 13.42
C ARG A 527 -27.67 -45.22 13.10
N ASN A 528 -27.32 -45.04 11.82
CA ASN A 528 -26.20 -44.19 11.41
C ASN A 528 -26.71 -42.83 10.89
N GLU A 529 -26.86 -41.86 11.80
CA GLU A 529 -27.12 -40.45 11.49
C GLU A 529 -26.34 -39.87 10.29
N PRO A 530 -25.02 -40.13 10.12
CA PRO A 530 -24.28 -39.60 8.96
C PRO A 530 -24.79 -40.13 7.61
N TYR A 531 -25.34 -41.34 7.59
CA TYR A 531 -25.83 -41.97 6.36
C TYR A 531 -27.19 -41.39 5.94
N ASN A 532 -28.04 -41.02 6.90
CA ASN A 532 -29.28 -40.29 6.66
C ASN A 532 -29.02 -38.86 6.14
N ALA A 533 -28.02 -38.17 6.69
CA ALA A 533 -27.58 -36.86 6.20
C ALA A 533 -27.08 -36.95 4.74
N TYR A 534 -26.29 -37.97 4.42
CA TYR A 534 -25.82 -38.22 3.05
C TYR A 534 -26.97 -38.51 2.07
N LEU A 535 -27.96 -39.31 2.48
CA LEU A 535 -29.15 -39.59 1.68
C LEU A 535 -29.95 -38.30 1.39
N LYS A 536 -30.15 -37.45 2.40
CA LYS A 536 -30.85 -36.17 2.25
C LYS A 536 -30.08 -35.23 1.30
N LYS A 537 -28.76 -35.16 1.44
CA LYS A 537 -27.86 -34.41 0.53
C LYS A 537 -27.99 -34.89 -0.91
N LEU A 538 -27.94 -36.21 -1.14
CA LEU A 538 -28.03 -36.79 -2.48
C LEU A 538 -29.41 -36.54 -3.13
N LYS A 539 -30.50 -36.61 -2.35
CA LYS A 539 -31.85 -36.26 -2.80
C LYS A 539 -31.95 -34.80 -3.25
N THR A 540 -31.47 -33.88 -2.42
CA THR A 540 -31.50 -32.44 -2.72
C THR A 540 -30.67 -32.11 -3.96
N ILE A 541 -29.46 -32.67 -4.08
CA ILE A 541 -28.58 -32.45 -5.23
C ILE A 541 -29.23 -32.98 -6.52
N ASN A 542 -29.72 -34.22 -6.52
CA ASN A 542 -30.31 -34.81 -7.72
C ASN A 542 -31.59 -34.09 -8.17
N PHE A 543 -32.43 -33.65 -7.21
CA PHE A 543 -33.62 -32.86 -7.51
C PHE A 543 -33.27 -31.46 -8.06
N ALA A 544 -32.36 -30.74 -7.39
CA ALA A 544 -31.94 -29.41 -7.82
C ALA A 544 -31.32 -29.44 -9.23
N LEU A 545 -30.43 -30.40 -9.50
CA LEU A 545 -29.86 -30.62 -10.83
C LEU A 545 -30.94 -30.87 -11.88
N MET A 546 -31.91 -31.74 -11.60
CA MET A 546 -33.00 -32.03 -12.53
C MET A 546 -33.82 -30.78 -12.87
N VAL A 547 -34.13 -29.93 -11.89
CA VAL A 547 -34.88 -28.68 -12.11
C VAL A 547 -34.06 -27.67 -12.92
N ILE A 548 -32.76 -27.49 -12.59
CA ILE A 548 -31.85 -26.58 -13.31
C ILE A 548 -31.66 -27.00 -14.77
N VAL A 549 -31.45 -28.29 -15.01
CA VAL A 549 -31.21 -28.82 -16.36
C VAL A 549 -32.50 -28.81 -17.18
N SER A 550 -33.67 -29.04 -16.56
CA SER A 550 -34.97 -28.91 -17.22
C SER A 550 -35.28 -27.47 -17.64
N TRP A 551 -35.07 -26.51 -16.74
CA TRP A 551 -35.28 -25.10 -17.04
C TRP A 551 -34.35 -24.59 -18.14
N SER A 552 -33.04 -24.87 -18.03
CA SER A 552 -32.07 -24.47 -19.06
C SER A 552 -32.34 -25.11 -20.42
N SER A 553 -32.81 -26.37 -20.46
CA SER A 553 -33.26 -27.03 -21.70
C SER A 553 -34.37 -26.26 -22.40
N ILE A 554 -35.44 -25.92 -21.66
CA ILE A 554 -36.62 -25.21 -22.18
C ILE A 554 -36.25 -23.80 -22.63
N SER A 555 -35.45 -23.11 -21.84
CA SER A 555 -35.00 -21.75 -22.11
C SER A 555 -34.09 -21.67 -23.36
N PHE A 556 -33.11 -22.56 -23.50
CA PHE A 556 -32.27 -22.61 -24.71
C PHE A 556 -33.06 -22.94 -25.96
N LEU A 557 -34.00 -23.89 -25.87
CA LEU A 557 -34.85 -24.26 -27.01
C LEU A 557 -35.76 -23.10 -27.42
N SER A 558 -36.38 -22.43 -26.45
CA SER A 558 -37.22 -21.26 -26.69
C SER A 558 -36.42 -20.11 -27.31
N TRP A 559 -35.21 -19.86 -26.81
CA TRP A 559 -34.31 -18.85 -27.37
C TRP A 559 -33.86 -19.19 -28.79
N ALA A 560 -33.52 -20.46 -29.07
CA ALA A 560 -33.18 -20.91 -30.41
C ALA A 560 -34.33 -20.70 -31.40
N ILE A 561 -35.56 -21.13 -31.05
CA ILE A 561 -36.74 -20.99 -31.90
C ILE A 561 -37.07 -19.51 -32.15
N CYS A 562 -37.06 -18.69 -31.10
CA CYS A 562 -37.30 -17.25 -31.23
C CYS A 562 -36.22 -16.56 -32.08
N SER A 563 -34.96 -16.98 -31.96
CA SER A 563 -33.87 -16.40 -32.78
C SER A 563 -34.05 -16.72 -34.27
N ILE A 564 -34.52 -17.91 -34.62
CA ILE A 564 -34.64 -18.37 -36.03
C ILE A 564 -35.93 -17.88 -36.70
N LYS A 565 -37.06 -17.80 -35.99
CA LYS A 565 -38.38 -17.52 -36.58
C LYS A 565 -38.79 -16.05 -36.60
N VAL A 566 -38.19 -15.19 -35.79
CA VAL A 566 -38.74 -13.85 -35.53
C VAL A 566 -38.08 -12.80 -36.43
N LYS A 567 -38.75 -12.49 -37.55
CA LYS A 567 -38.57 -11.26 -38.33
C LYS A 567 -39.46 -10.13 -37.75
N ALA A 568 -39.67 -10.08 -36.44
CA ALA A 568 -40.61 -9.14 -35.82
C ALA A 568 -39.92 -7.89 -35.28
N ASN A 569 -40.63 -6.77 -35.39
CA ASN A 569 -40.25 -5.41 -34.96
C ASN A 569 -40.14 -5.24 -33.42
N PHE A 570 -39.94 -6.32 -32.65
CA PHE A 570 -39.90 -6.29 -31.19
C PHE A 570 -38.72 -7.12 -30.67
N ASP A 571 -37.97 -6.57 -29.71
CA ASP A 571 -36.75 -7.14 -29.09
C ASP A 571 -37.01 -8.34 -28.17
N LEU A 572 -37.91 -9.23 -28.56
CA LEU A 572 -38.28 -10.44 -27.83
C LEU A 572 -37.06 -11.36 -27.52
N PRO A 573 -36.09 -11.58 -28.43
CA PRO A 573 -34.91 -12.39 -28.12
C PRO A 573 -34.00 -11.78 -27.05
N THR A 574 -33.96 -10.44 -26.96
CA THR A 574 -33.16 -9.70 -25.97
C THR A 574 -33.77 -9.82 -24.58
N ILE A 575 -35.09 -9.70 -24.49
CA ILE A 575 -35.86 -9.92 -23.26
C ILE A 575 -35.72 -11.38 -22.80
N LEU A 576 -35.81 -12.33 -23.73
CA LEU A 576 -35.67 -13.75 -23.41
C LEU A 576 -34.25 -14.11 -22.93
N SER A 577 -33.22 -13.50 -23.52
CA SER A 577 -31.82 -13.64 -23.08
C SER A 577 -31.61 -13.06 -21.68
N PHE A 578 -32.20 -11.90 -21.39
CA PHE A 578 -32.17 -11.28 -20.07
C PHE A 578 -32.84 -12.16 -19.01
N ILE A 579 -34.05 -12.67 -19.29
CA ILE A 579 -34.78 -13.58 -18.39
C ILE A 579 -33.95 -14.85 -18.17
N THR A 580 -33.40 -15.43 -19.23
CA THR A 580 -32.61 -16.66 -19.17
C THR A 580 -31.39 -16.51 -18.27
N ASN A 581 -30.60 -15.45 -18.44
CA ASN A 581 -29.39 -15.22 -17.65
C ASN A 581 -29.70 -14.95 -16.18
N ASN A 582 -30.69 -14.09 -15.89
CA ASN A 582 -31.04 -13.75 -14.51
C ASN A 582 -31.70 -14.92 -13.77
N CYS A 583 -32.66 -15.61 -14.39
CA CYS A 583 -33.30 -16.77 -13.77
C CYS A 583 -32.31 -17.92 -13.54
N TYR A 584 -31.34 -18.13 -14.44
CA TYR A 584 -30.32 -19.14 -14.26
C TYR A 584 -29.40 -18.85 -13.06
N VAL A 585 -28.94 -17.61 -12.91
CA VAL A 585 -28.11 -17.19 -11.76
C VAL A 585 -28.89 -17.34 -10.45
N ILE A 586 -30.15 -16.90 -10.41
CA ILE A 586 -31.03 -17.05 -9.24
C ILE A 586 -31.20 -18.53 -8.88
N MET A 587 -31.37 -19.41 -9.87
CA MET A 587 -31.52 -20.84 -9.64
C MET A 587 -30.23 -21.52 -9.18
N ILE A 588 -29.06 -21.13 -9.69
CA ILE A 588 -27.78 -21.60 -9.16
C ILE A 588 -27.65 -21.17 -7.69
N MET A 589 -27.95 -19.92 -7.38
CA MET A 589 -27.88 -19.40 -6.01
C MET A 589 -28.84 -20.17 -5.09
N ALA A 590 -30.07 -20.43 -5.51
CA ALA A 590 -31.02 -21.25 -4.76
C ALA A 590 -30.53 -22.70 -4.56
N ALA A 591 -29.89 -23.29 -5.56
CA ALA A 591 -29.31 -24.63 -5.47
C ALA A 591 -28.10 -24.68 -4.53
N ILE A 592 -27.21 -23.69 -4.59
CA ILE A 592 -26.06 -23.55 -3.69
C ILE A 592 -26.55 -23.34 -2.26
N ILE A 593 -27.53 -22.46 -2.03
CA ILE A 593 -28.17 -22.26 -0.71
C ILE A 593 -28.79 -23.57 -0.22
N GLY A 594 -29.46 -24.34 -1.09
CA GLY A 594 -30.00 -25.65 -0.74
C GLY A 594 -28.92 -26.67 -0.36
N ILE A 595 -27.76 -26.64 -1.03
CA ILE A 595 -26.60 -27.49 -0.72
C ILE A 595 -25.95 -27.06 0.60
N ILE A 596 -25.73 -25.76 0.82
CA ILE A 596 -25.16 -25.18 2.05
C ILE A 596 -26.08 -25.47 3.23
N ARG A 597 -27.39 -25.26 3.09
CA ARG A 597 -28.39 -25.61 4.12
C ARG A 597 -28.39 -27.11 4.41
N GLY A 598 -28.09 -27.95 3.42
CA GLY A 598 -27.87 -29.38 3.60
C GLY A 598 -26.53 -29.76 4.25
N GLN A 599 -25.53 -28.87 4.26
CA GLN A 599 -24.24 -29.05 4.93
C GLN A 599 -24.22 -28.52 6.37
N LEU A 600 -24.97 -27.46 6.66
CA LEU A 600 -25.00 -26.80 7.97
C LEU A 600 -25.85 -27.53 9.03
N TYR A 601 -26.58 -28.59 8.67
CA TYR A 601 -27.29 -29.45 9.63
C TYR A 601 -26.48 -30.73 9.91
N PRO A 602 -25.54 -30.67 10.87
CA PRO A 602 -25.34 -31.79 11.78
C PRO A 602 -25.19 -31.27 13.21
N LYS A 603 -26.30 -31.14 13.94
CA LYS A 603 -26.43 -31.39 15.39
C LYS A 603 -27.77 -30.86 15.92
N ASP A 604 -28.30 -31.66 16.85
CA ASP A 604 -29.33 -31.35 17.84
C ASP A 604 -30.74 -31.10 17.30
N ILE A 605 -31.60 -32.11 17.43
CA ILE A 605 -32.84 -32.02 18.22
C ILE A 605 -33.20 -33.47 18.61
N ASN A 606 -33.09 -33.73 19.91
CA ASN A 606 -33.71 -34.87 20.57
C ASN A 606 -35.23 -34.84 20.38
N ASP A 607 -35.84 -36.01 20.42
CA ASP A 607 -37.29 -36.23 20.50
C ASP A 607 -38.02 -35.24 21.42
N ALA A 608 -38.67 -34.23 20.82
CA ALA A 608 -39.90 -33.56 21.25
C ALA A 608 -40.18 -32.40 20.26
N ASP A 609 -41.45 -32.20 19.92
CA ASP A 609 -42.01 -31.11 19.09
C ASP A 609 -41.89 -31.31 17.56
N MET A 610 -42.81 -32.04 16.92
CA MET A 610 -44.20 -31.69 16.60
C MET A 610 -44.36 -30.68 15.44
N SER A 611 -45.02 -31.17 14.39
CA SER A 611 -45.76 -30.45 13.33
C SER A 611 -45.00 -29.72 12.23
N LEU A 612 -44.73 -30.44 11.14
CA LEU A 612 -44.84 -29.88 9.78
C LEU A 612 -45.17 -30.99 8.76
N SER A 613 -46.22 -31.72 9.11
CA SER A 613 -46.96 -32.67 8.27
C SER A 613 -47.98 -31.94 7.37
N THR A 614 -47.58 -30.86 6.68
CA THR A 614 -48.55 -30.03 5.93
C THR A 614 -48.18 -29.68 4.49
N ILE A 615 -47.13 -30.27 3.88
CA ILE A 615 -46.83 -29.98 2.45
C ILE A 615 -46.63 -31.26 1.59
N SER A 616 -46.83 -32.47 2.11
CA SER A 616 -46.75 -33.70 1.31
C SER A 616 -48.10 -34.38 0.98
N ASN A 617 -49.23 -33.78 1.39
CA ASN A 617 -50.55 -34.25 0.99
C ASN A 617 -51.08 -33.44 -0.21
N VAL A 618 -50.41 -33.56 -1.36
CA VAL A 618 -51.09 -33.35 -2.65
C VAL A 618 -51.16 -34.70 -3.33
N ARG A 619 -52.27 -35.36 -3.02
CA ARG A 619 -52.78 -36.58 -3.64
C ARG A 619 -53.04 -36.28 -5.12
N TRP A 620 -52.11 -36.67 -6.00
CA TRP A 620 -52.41 -36.72 -7.42
C TRP A 620 -53.28 -37.95 -7.69
N SER A 621 -54.47 -37.68 -8.17
CA SER A 621 -55.57 -38.61 -8.45
C SER A 621 -55.15 -39.80 -9.31
N GLN A 622 -55.26 -41.01 -8.77
CA GLN A 622 -55.66 -42.17 -9.56
C GLN A 622 -57.18 -42.19 -9.59
N SER A 623 -57.77 -41.68 -10.66
CA SER A 623 -59.17 -41.92 -10.98
C SER A 623 -59.29 -43.27 -11.70
N SER A 624 -60.15 -44.10 -11.13
CA SER A 624 -61.00 -45.11 -11.76
C SER A 624 -60.34 -46.26 -12.52
N ILE A 625 -60.15 -47.40 -11.83
CA ILE A 625 -60.79 -48.65 -12.26
C ILE A 625 -61.48 -49.26 -11.03
N VAL A 626 -62.78 -49.45 -11.20
CA VAL A 626 -63.77 -49.94 -10.24
C VAL A 626 -63.82 -51.48 -10.30
N GLN A 627 -64.18 -52.09 -9.16
CA GLN A 627 -64.70 -53.46 -8.98
C GLN A 627 -63.68 -54.62 -9.15
N THR A 628 -63.65 -55.66 -8.33
CA THR A 628 -64.67 -56.22 -7.41
C THR A 628 -63.99 -57.08 -6.35
N ASN A 629 -64.66 -57.20 -5.20
CA ASN A 629 -64.39 -58.07 -4.08
C ASN A 629 -64.17 -59.55 -4.46
N SER A 630 -63.25 -60.22 -3.75
CA SER A 630 -63.56 -61.51 -3.12
C SER A 630 -62.65 -61.73 -1.92
N THR A 631 -63.29 -61.59 -0.76
CA THR A 631 -63.02 -62.16 0.56
C THR A 631 -62.44 -63.59 0.57
N ILE A 632 -61.84 -63.90 1.73
CA ILE A 632 -61.78 -65.19 2.46
C ILE A 632 -60.44 -65.94 2.48
N GLU A 633 -59.89 -65.97 3.71
CA GLU A 633 -59.28 -67.11 4.45
C GLU A 633 -58.05 -67.79 3.82
N THR A 634 -56.92 -68.00 4.49
CA THR A 634 -56.59 -68.26 5.91
C THR A 634 -55.15 -67.85 6.16
#